data_AF-A0A836QQG5-F1
#
_entry.id   AF-A0A836QQG5-F1
#
_cell.length_a   1.000
_cell.length_b   1.000
_cell.length_c   1.000
_cell.angle_alpha   90.00
_cell.angle_beta   90.00
_cell.angle_gamma   90.00
#
_symmetry.space_group_name_H-M   'P 1'
#
loop_
_entity.id
_entity.type
_entity.pdbx_description
1 polymer ?
#
loop_
_entity_poly.entity_id
_entity_poly.type
_entity_poly.pdbx_seq_one_letter_code
_entity_poly.pdbx_strand_id
1 'polypeptide(L)'
;MVKAESRVQADILDNFAKGNFYSSTGVFISDILINKNEVSLDIDTNPQYHYKTQFIGQYGIVLHETWDLNPTYKIKGQEKYVRVVITGSSGHKAWTQPIFIS
;
A
#
# COMPACT_ATOMS: atom_id res chain seq x y z
N MET A 1 9.34 -3.52 -4.27
CA MET A 1 9.67 -2.15 -4.69
C MET A 1 9.97 -1.33 -3.44
N VAL A 2 11.03 -0.52 -3.47
CA VAL A 2 11.46 0.32 -2.33
C VAL A 2 11.26 1.78 -2.73
N LYS A 3 10.63 2.58 -1.87
CA LYS A 3 10.49 4.03 -2.05
C LYS A 3 11.83 4.66 -1.67
N ALA A 4 12.70 4.91 -2.65
CA ALA A 4 14.00 5.55 -2.46
C ALA A 4 14.18 6.67 -3.49
N GLU A 5 14.72 7.81 -3.07
CA GLU A 5 14.95 8.98 -3.94
C GLU A 5 16.06 8.75 -4.97
N SER A 6 16.97 7.81 -4.69
CA SER A 6 18.04 7.43 -5.59
C SER A 6 18.25 5.91 -5.62
N ARG A 7 19.03 5.45 -6.59
CA ARG A 7 19.47 4.05 -6.71
C ARG A 7 20.77 3.77 -5.95
N VAL A 8 21.25 4.71 -5.15
CA VAL A 8 22.43 4.51 -4.30
C VAL A 8 22.11 3.46 -3.24
N GLN A 9 23.03 2.53 -3.03
CA GLN A 9 22.84 1.42 -2.10
C GLN A 9 22.45 1.88 -0.69
N ALA A 10 23.09 2.94 -0.18
CA ALA A 10 22.78 3.49 1.14
C ALA A 10 21.31 3.93 1.26
N ASP A 11 20.79 4.63 0.25
CA ASP A 11 19.40 5.13 0.24
C ASP A 11 18.39 3.98 0.16
N ILE A 12 18.69 2.95 -0.64
CA ILE A 12 17.86 1.75 -0.74
C ILE A 12 17.81 1.03 0.61
N LEU A 13 18.96 0.82 1.26
CA LEU A 13 19.05 0.12 2.54
C LEU A 13 18.39 0.90 3.67
N ASP A 14 18.55 2.22 3.72
CA ASP A 14 17.91 3.08 4.71
C ASP A 14 16.38 3.03 4.58
N ASN A 15 15.84 3.16 3.37
CA ASN A 15 14.40 3.05 3.14
C ASN A 15 13.87 1.64 3.41
N PHE A 16 14.64 0.60 3.08
CA PHE A 16 14.28 -0.76 3.40
C PHE A 16 14.20 -0.98 4.91
N ALA A 17 15.18 -0.49 5.67
CA ALA A 17 15.19 -0.55 7.14
C ALA A 17 14.02 0.22 7.78
N LYS A 18 13.60 1.33 7.17
CA LYS A 18 12.43 2.12 7.59
C LYS A 18 11.08 1.48 7.23
N GLY A 19 11.07 0.37 6.50
CA GLY A 19 9.83 -0.27 6.05
C GLY A 19 9.18 0.41 4.84
N ASN A 20 9.89 1.31 4.15
CA ASN A 20 9.41 2.05 2.99
C ASN A 20 9.44 1.18 1.71
N PHE A 21 8.82 0.02 1.76
CA PHE A 21 8.76 -0.92 0.65
C PHE A 21 7.44 -1.69 0.60
N TYR A 22 7.14 -2.22 -0.57
CA TYR A 22 5.99 -3.10 -0.79
C TYR A 22 6.36 -4.24 -1.74
N SER A 23 5.65 -5.35 -1.61
CA SER A 23 5.79 -6.51 -2.50
C SER A 23 4.81 -6.39 -3.65
N SER A 24 5.22 -6.79 -4.85
CA SER A 24 4.35 -6.76 -6.03
C SER A 24 4.69 -7.88 -6.99
N THR A 25 3.67 -8.38 -7.70
CA THR A 25 3.80 -9.29 -8.84
C THR A 25 3.46 -8.65 -10.18
N GLY A 26 3.18 -7.34 -10.24
CA GLY A 26 2.79 -6.65 -11.48
C GLY A 26 1.80 -5.50 -11.28
N VAL A 27 1.51 -5.12 -10.04
CA VAL A 27 0.75 -3.91 -9.70
C VAL A 27 1.70 -2.90 -9.05
N PHE A 28 1.74 -1.68 -9.55
CA PHE A 28 2.66 -0.67 -9.04
C PHE A 28 1.91 0.46 -8.33
N ILE A 29 2.58 1.05 -7.34
CA ILE A 29 2.08 2.16 -6.53
C ILE A 29 2.97 3.34 -6.87
N SER A 30 2.39 4.43 -7.37
CA SER A 30 3.13 5.63 -7.78
C SER A 30 3.45 6.53 -6.59
N ASP A 31 2.51 6.67 -5.66
CA ASP A 31 2.76 7.32 -4.37
C ASP A 31 1.97 6.65 -3.25
N ILE A 32 2.48 6.82 -2.03
CA ILE A 32 1.86 6.33 -0.80
C ILE A 32 2.09 7.36 0.31
N LEU A 33 0.99 7.73 0.96
CA LEU A 33 0.96 8.63 2.10
C LEU A 33 0.41 7.88 3.30
N ILE A 34 1.19 7.89 4.37
CA ILE A 34 0.89 7.21 5.62
C ILE A 34 1.08 8.22 6.73
N ASN A 35 0.02 8.47 7.50
CA ASN A 35 0.10 9.27 8.72
C ASN A 35 -0.84 8.69 9.79
N LYS A 36 -0.95 9.38 10.92
CA LYS A 36 -1.76 8.91 12.07
C LYS A 36 -3.28 8.94 11.81
N ASN A 37 -3.72 9.63 10.77
CA ASN A 37 -5.11 9.91 10.48
C ASN A 37 -5.61 9.12 9.27
N GLU A 38 -4.75 8.85 8.29
CA GLU A 38 -5.12 8.14 7.08
C GLU A 38 -3.96 7.37 6.43
N VAL A 39 -4.36 6.39 5.62
CA VAL A 39 -3.52 5.70 4.65
C VAL A 39 -4.13 5.95 3.28
N SER A 40 -3.38 6.57 2.38
CA SER A 40 -3.77 6.78 0.98
C SER A 40 -2.64 6.40 0.05
N LEU A 41 -3.00 5.99 -1.18
CA LEU A 41 -2.03 5.69 -2.21
C LEU A 41 -2.59 6.00 -3.59
N ASP A 42 -1.70 6.16 -4.55
CA ASP A 42 -2.01 6.24 -5.96
C ASP A 42 -1.52 4.97 -6.68
N ILE A 43 -2.42 4.40 -7.48
CA ILE A 43 -2.12 3.21 -8.27
C ILE A 43 -1.51 3.65 -9.60
N ASP A 44 -0.39 3.04 -9.99
CA ASP A 44 0.11 3.20 -11.36
C ASP A 44 -0.77 2.38 -12.31
N THR A 45 -1.60 3.10 -13.07
CA THR A 45 -2.72 2.49 -13.79
C THR A 45 -2.35 2.07 -15.21
N ASN A 46 -2.89 0.93 -15.62
CA ASN A 46 -2.96 0.52 -17.00
C ASN A 46 -4.45 0.51 -17.42
N PRO A 47 -4.85 1.21 -18.51
CA PRO A 47 -6.23 1.28 -18.96
C PRO A 47 -6.91 -0.07 -19.25
N GLN A 48 -6.14 -1.14 -19.44
CA GLN A 48 -6.67 -2.48 -19.70
C GLN A 48 -7.07 -3.22 -18.42
N TYR A 49 -6.73 -2.70 -17.24
CA TYR A 49 -6.96 -3.38 -15.98
C TYR A 49 -7.82 -2.58 -15.02
N HIS A 50 -8.62 -3.30 -14.24
CA HIS A 50 -9.34 -2.76 -13.10
C HIS A 50 -8.60 -3.14 -11.82
N TYR A 51 -8.64 -2.28 -10.82
CA TYR A 51 -7.92 -2.47 -9.58
C TYR A 51 -8.88 -2.46 -8.40
N LYS A 52 -8.77 -3.48 -7.56
CA LYS A 52 -9.48 -3.54 -6.28
C LYS A 52 -8.49 -3.35 -5.15
N THR A 53 -8.76 -2.37 -4.30
CA THR A 53 -7.95 -2.08 -3.12
C THR A 53 -8.69 -2.47 -1.86
N GLN A 54 -8.01 -3.23 -0.99
CA GLN A 54 -8.52 -3.65 0.31
C GLN A 54 -7.58 -3.16 1.40
N PHE A 55 -8.14 -2.47 2.40
CA PHE A 55 -7.47 -2.11 3.64
C PHE A 55 -7.77 -3.20 4.66
N ILE A 56 -6.74 -3.90 5.11
CA ILE A 56 -6.84 -5.10 5.94
C ILE A 56 -6.28 -4.80 7.33
N GLY A 57 -7.10 -5.04 8.35
CA GLY A 57 -6.76 -4.89 9.75
C GLY A 57 -6.33 -6.21 10.40
N GLN A 58 -6.38 -6.22 11.74
CA GLN A 58 -6.05 -7.39 12.55
C GLN A 58 -6.91 -8.60 12.15
N TYR A 59 -6.31 -9.80 12.22
CA TYR A 59 -6.95 -11.08 11.88
C TYR A 59 -7.43 -11.20 10.42
N GLY A 60 -6.95 -10.32 9.52
CA GLY A 60 -7.34 -10.35 8.11
C GLY A 60 -8.71 -9.70 7.83
N ILE A 61 -9.27 -8.97 8.80
CA ILE A 61 -10.54 -8.27 8.62
C ILE A 61 -10.38 -7.18 7.56
N VAL A 62 -11.25 -7.17 6.55
CA VAL A 62 -11.32 -6.07 5.58
C VAL A 62 -12.01 -4.88 6.23
N LEU A 63 -11.25 -3.83 6.49
CA LEU A 63 -11.72 -2.59 7.10
C LEU A 63 -12.40 -1.67 6.09
N HIS A 64 -11.92 -1.71 4.85
CA HIS A 64 -12.47 -0.96 3.72
C HIS A 64 -12.06 -1.63 2.40
N GLU A 65 -12.93 -1.55 1.40
CA GLU A 65 -12.69 -2.01 0.04
C GLU A 65 -13.19 -0.94 -0.94
N THR A 66 -12.41 -0.67 -1.99
CA THR A 66 -12.78 0.26 -3.06
C THR A 66 -12.17 -0.16 -4.40
N TRP A 67 -12.72 0.38 -5.48
CA TRP A 67 -12.22 0.28 -6.85
C TRP A 67 -11.62 1.60 -7.37
N ASP A 68 -11.50 2.60 -6.50
CA ASP A 68 -10.88 3.88 -6.83
C ASP A 68 -9.38 3.71 -7.14
N LEU A 69 -8.86 4.61 -7.98
CA LEU A 69 -7.45 4.64 -8.36
C LEU A 69 -6.58 5.39 -7.35
N ASN A 70 -7.21 6.17 -6.47
CA ASN A 70 -6.59 6.91 -5.35
C ASN A 70 -7.22 6.49 -3.99
N PRO A 71 -7.20 5.19 -3.66
CA PRO A 71 -7.89 4.65 -2.49
C PRO A 71 -7.37 5.30 -1.20
N THR A 72 -8.32 5.69 -0.34
CA THR A 72 -8.02 6.34 0.94
C THR A 72 -8.79 5.65 2.07
N TYR A 73 -8.10 5.43 3.19
CA TYR A 73 -8.69 4.89 4.41
C TYR A 73 -8.38 5.79 5.60
N LYS A 74 -9.43 6.26 6.28
CA LYS A 74 -9.31 7.02 7.52
C LYS A 74 -9.20 6.07 8.70
N ILE A 75 -8.14 6.24 9.48
CA ILE A 75 -7.86 5.50 10.70
C ILE A 75 -8.90 5.87 11.77
N LYS A 76 -9.49 4.86 12.42
CA LYS A 76 -10.52 5.07 13.46
C LYS A 76 -9.95 4.98 14.88
N GLY A 77 -8.69 4.57 15.03
CA GLY A 77 -7.98 4.47 16.31
C GLY A 77 -8.17 3.14 17.05
N GLN A 78 -8.86 2.17 16.43
CA GLN A 78 -9.05 0.82 16.98
C GLN A 78 -8.17 -0.22 16.28
N GLU A 79 -7.58 0.16 15.16
CA GLU A 79 -6.72 -0.67 14.34
C GLU A 79 -5.34 -0.80 15.00
N LYS A 80 -4.84 -2.02 15.18
CA LYS A 80 -3.42 -2.22 15.55
C LYS A 80 -2.48 -1.92 14.39
N TYR A 81 -2.89 -2.37 13.20
CA TYR A 81 -2.21 -2.08 11.95
C TYR A 81 -3.23 -2.02 10.81
N VAL A 82 -2.81 -1.39 9.72
CA VAL A 82 -3.49 -1.47 8.43
C VAL A 82 -2.49 -1.99 7.38
N ARG A 83 -2.91 -2.94 6.56
CA ARG A 83 -2.18 -3.39 5.37
C ARG A 83 -3.02 -3.10 4.15
N VAL A 84 -2.41 -2.57 3.10
CA VAL A 84 -3.10 -2.39 1.83
C VAL A 84 -2.78 -3.54 0.88
N VAL A 85 -3.81 -4.10 0.27
CA VAL A 85 -3.70 -5.12 -0.77
C VAL A 85 -4.42 -4.63 -2.00
N ILE A 86 -3.69 -4.53 -3.11
CA ILE A 86 -4.25 -4.14 -4.40
C ILE A 86 -4.25 -5.37 -5.30
N THR A 87 -5.37 -5.67 -5.94
CA THR A 87 -5.52 -6.76 -6.90
C THR A 87 -5.92 -6.19 -8.25
N GLY A 88 -5.09 -6.38 -9.26
CA GLY A 88 -5.44 -6.07 -10.65
C GLY A 88 -6.31 -7.18 -11.25
N SER A 89 -7.14 -6.85 -12.23
CA SER A 89 -7.99 -7.81 -12.95
C SER A 89 -7.20 -8.90 -13.70
N SER A 90 -5.91 -8.68 -13.96
CA SER A 90 -4.98 -9.68 -14.48
C SER A 90 -4.53 -10.73 -13.45
N GLY A 91 -4.95 -10.61 -12.19
CA GLY A 91 -4.56 -11.51 -11.09
C GLY A 91 -3.29 -11.09 -10.35
N HIS A 92 -2.51 -10.15 -10.90
CA HIS A 92 -1.36 -9.56 -10.23
C HIS A 92 -1.78 -8.73 -9.01
N LYS A 93 -0.86 -8.60 -8.05
CA LYS A 93 -1.15 -7.99 -6.75
C LYS A 93 0.01 -7.14 -6.25
N ALA A 94 -0.31 -6.21 -5.37
CA ALA A 94 0.63 -5.49 -4.52
C ALA A 94 0.20 -5.59 -3.05
N TRP A 95 1.19 -5.68 -2.16
CA TRP A 95 1.00 -5.73 -0.71
C TRP A 95 1.96 -4.77 -0.02
N THR A 96 1.43 -3.87 0.79
CA THR A 96 2.25 -3.04 1.66
C THR A 96 2.74 -3.85 2.86
N GLN A 97 3.80 -3.37 3.52
CA GLN A 97 4.07 -3.80 4.89
C GLN A 97 2.89 -3.42 5.81
N PRO A 98 2.69 -4.13 6.94
CA PRO A 98 1.80 -3.66 7.99
C PRO A 98 2.20 -2.26 8.45
N ILE A 99 1.26 -1.34 8.42
CA ILE A 99 1.40 0.02 8.92
C ILE A 99 0.85 0.02 10.33
N PHE A 100 1.72 0.06 11.34
CA PHE A 100 1.32 0.07 12.74
C PHE A 100 0.78 1.45 13.14
N ILE A 101 -0.40 1.47 13.75
CA ILE A 101 -1.13 2.70 14.12
C ILE A 101 -0.96 3.01 15.62
N SER A 102 -0.59 2.01 16.43
CA SER A 102 -0.37 2.09 17.88
C SER A 102 1.10 1.96 18.27
#